data_AF-A0A3B9K326-F1
#
_entry.id   AF-A0A3B9K326-F1
#
_cell.length_a   1.000
_cell.length_b   1.000
_cell.length_c   1.000
_cell.angle_alpha   90.00
_cell.angle_beta   90.00
_cell.angle_gamma   90.00
#
_symmetry.space_group_name_H-M   'P 1'
#
loop_
_entity.id
_entity.type
_entity.pdbx_description
1 polymer ?
#
loop_
_entity_poly.entity_id
_entity_poly.type
_entity_poly.pdbx_seq_one_letter_code
_entity_poly.pdbx_strand_id
1 'polypeptide(L)'
;MIGRSGFLLLFFFVICFFHGSPSKSNDFSAVKPYFVSIDKKKAYLREGPAFRHPIRLVYIRKGVPLKVDAKYDHWRRVEDVSGNKGWMHKRVLTSQTKTFVTIREGKIYEKPILNSILIAQIDSDVYGTIEKCKKFWCKVETEGFSGWMMKEYFWGN
;
A
#
# COMPACT_ATOMS: atom_id res chain seq x y z
N MET A 1 -3.99 85.50 19.36
CA MET A 1 -2.59 85.13 19.09
C MET A 1 -2.29 83.85 19.83
N ILE A 2 -1.78 82.82 19.12
CA ILE A 2 -0.99 81.67 19.61
C ILE A 2 -1.80 80.63 20.43
N GLY A 3 -1.76 79.32 20.20
CA GLY A 3 -0.93 78.47 19.35
C GLY A 3 -1.02 77.03 19.87
N ARG A 4 -1.17 76.08 18.94
CA ARG A 4 -1.35 74.63 19.11
C ARG A 4 -0.33 73.95 20.02
N SER A 5 -0.71 72.81 20.60
CA SER A 5 0.15 71.61 20.65
C SER A 5 -0.69 70.36 20.89
N GLY A 6 -1.04 69.68 19.79
CA GLY A 6 -1.66 68.36 19.82
C GLY A 6 -0.61 67.30 20.09
N PHE A 7 -0.85 66.46 21.09
CA PHE A 7 -0.04 65.30 21.41
C PHE A 7 -0.45 64.17 20.46
N LEU A 8 0.35 63.96 19.40
CA LEU A 8 0.15 62.87 18.44
C LEU A 8 0.69 61.56 19.05
N LEU A 9 -0.22 60.67 19.45
CA LEU A 9 0.11 59.28 19.82
C LEU A 9 0.49 58.50 18.56
N LEU A 10 1.78 58.26 18.36
CA LEU A 10 2.30 57.35 17.33
C LEU A 10 2.12 55.89 17.79
N PHE A 11 1.06 55.24 17.34
CA PHE A 11 0.89 53.79 17.42
C PHE A 11 1.84 53.12 16.41
N PHE A 12 2.95 52.54 16.89
CA PHE A 12 3.82 51.69 16.08
C PHE A 12 3.11 50.34 15.84
N PHE A 13 2.39 50.22 14.73
CA PHE A 13 1.77 48.97 14.31
C PHE A 13 2.85 48.04 13.75
N VAL A 14 3.40 47.17 14.59
CA VAL A 14 4.32 46.11 14.15
C VAL A 14 3.51 45.09 13.34
N ILE A 15 3.52 45.24 12.02
CA ILE A 15 2.98 44.25 11.10
C ILE A 15 3.96 43.08 11.10
N CYS A 16 3.70 42.07 11.93
CA CYS A 16 4.32 40.75 11.77
C CYS A 16 3.83 40.19 10.42
N PHE A 17 4.62 40.37 9.36
CA PHE A 17 4.47 39.61 8.13
C PHE A 17 4.72 38.14 8.47
N PHE A 18 3.65 37.41 8.77
CA PHE A 18 3.62 35.96 8.74
C PHE A 18 3.99 35.52 7.31
N HIS A 19 5.29 35.35 7.06
CA HIS A 19 5.79 34.64 5.88
C HIS A 19 5.41 33.17 6.08
N GLY A 20 4.20 32.82 5.66
CA GLY A 20 3.80 31.43 5.49
C GLY A 20 4.78 30.78 4.53
N SER A 21 5.69 29.97 5.05
CA SER A 21 6.55 29.13 4.22
C SER A 21 5.63 28.19 3.44
N PRO A 22 5.75 28.09 2.11
CA PRO A 22 4.96 27.13 1.34
C PRO A 22 5.24 25.73 1.86
N SER A 23 4.22 25.09 2.44
CA SER A 23 4.29 23.67 2.76
C SER A 23 4.48 22.94 1.43
N LYS A 24 5.59 22.19 1.30
CA LYS A 24 5.75 21.24 0.21
C LYS A 24 4.64 20.20 0.37
N SER A 25 3.51 20.40 -0.29
CA SER A 25 2.55 19.33 -0.50
C SER A 25 3.31 18.24 -1.24
N ASN A 26 3.42 17.08 -0.61
CA ASN A 26 3.98 15.94 -1.29
C ASN A 26 2.98 15.55 -2.38
N ASP A 27 3.25 15.99 -3.61
CA ASP A 27 2.33 15.87 -4.74
C ASP A 27 2.30 14.42 -5.25
N PHE A 28 1.61 13.57 -4.51
CA PHE A 28 1.39 12.17 -4.83
C PHE A 28 -0.03 11.99 -5.33
N SER A 29 -0.19 11.31 -6.47
CA SER A 29 -1.53 11.02 -6.99
C SER A 29 -2.11 9.78 -6.30
N ALA A 30 -3.22 9.95 -5.60
CA ALA A 30 -4.05 8.84 -5.16
C ALA A 30 -4.54 8.03 -6.37
N VAL A 31 -4.68 6.71 -6.22
CA VAL A 31 -5.17 5.81 -7.27
C VAL A 31 -6.21 4.86 -6.71
N LYS A 32 -7.08 4.32 -7.57
CA LYS A 32 -7.94 3.20 -7.21
C LYS A 32 -7.06 2.05 -6.71
N PRO A 33 -7.28 1.49 -5.50
CA PRO A 33 -6.41 0.47 -4.96
C PRO A 33 -6.34 -0.79 -5.84
N TYR A 34 -5.13 -1.34 -5.99
CA TYR A 34 -4.88 -2.58 -6.72
C TYR A 34 -3.72 -3.36 -6.10
N PHE A 35 -3.66 -4.65 -6.37
CA PHE A 35 -2.60 -5.52 -5.88
C PHE A 35 -1.44 -5.63 -6.87
N VAL A 36 -0.24 -5.75 -6.31
CA VAL A 36 1.01 -6.12 -6.98
C VAL A 36 1.74 -7.13 -6.12
N SER A 37 2.73 -7.81 -6.69
CA SER A 37 3.60 -8.73 -5.97
C SER A 37 5.05 -8.27 -6.03
N ILE A 38 5.85 -8.58 -5.01
CA ILE A 38 7.31 -8.38 -5.06
C ILE A 38 7.92 -9.39 -6.05
N ASP A 39 8.64 -8.92 -7.06
CA ASP A 39 9.28 -9.75 -8.10
C ASP A 39 10.76 -10.08 -7.80
N LYS A 40 11.36 -9.40 -6.81
CA LYS A 40 12.79 -9.57 -6.46
C LYS A 40 12.96 -10.31 -5.14
N LYS A 41 14.07 -11.04 -4.99
CA LYS A 41 14.41 -11.75 -3.74
C LYS A 41 14.59 -10.78 -2.55
N LYS A 42 14.87 -9.52 -2.83
CA LYS A 42 15.00 -8.46 -1.83
C LYS A 42 14.33 -7.19 -2.32
N ALA A 43 13.53 -6.54 -1.48
CA ALA A 43 12.89 -5.27 -1.77
C ALA A 43 12.88 -4.38 -0.53
N TYR A 44 12.98 -3.07 -0.75
CA TYR A 44 13.10 -2.07 0.31
C TYR A 44 11.86 -1.20 0.36
N LEU A 45 11.20 -1.18 1.51
CA LEU A 45 10.14 -0.22 1.80
C LEU A 45 10.77 1.04 2.36
N ARG A 46 10.49 2.19 1.75
CA ARG A 46 11.02 3.48 2.16
C ARG A 46 9.94 4.38 2.73
N GLU A 47 10.33 5.34 3.56
CA GLU A 47 9.40 6.31 4.12
C GLU A 47 8.89 7.32 3.08
N GLY A 48 9.64 7.54 1.99
CA GLY A 48 9.28 8.44 0.91
C GLY A 48 9.72 7.94 -0.48
N PRO A 49 9.20 8.53 -1.57
CA PRO A 49 9.41 8.06 -2.93
C PRO A 49 10.71 8.59 -3.56
N ALA A 50 11.83 8.31 -2.90
CA ALA A 50 13.17 8.54 -3.43
C ALA A 50 14.19 7.66 -2.70
N PHE A 51 15.30 7.35 -3.37
CA PHE A 51 16.36 6.51 -2.79
C PHE A 51 17.04 7.12 -1.55
N ARG A 52 16.97 8.45 -1.39
CA ARG A 52 17.48 9.17 -0.21
C ARG A 52 16.62 8.98 1.05
N HIS A 53 15.36 8.58 0.92
CA HIS A 53 14.51 8.37 2.08
C HIS A 53 14.93 7.11 2.85
N PRO A 54 14.84 7.12 4.19
CA PRO A 54 15.19 5.97 5.02
C PRO A 54 14.44 4.70 4.60
N ILE A 55 15.09 3.55 4.80
CA ILE A 55 14.48 2.24 4.65
C ILE A 55 13.76 1.93 5.96
N ARG A 56 12.44 1.72 5.88
CA ARG A 56 11.60 1.33 7.01
C ARG A 56 11.62 -0.18 7.23
N LEU A 57 11.58 -0.96 6.15
CA LEU A 57 11.50 -2.42 6.19
C LEU A 57 12.19 -3.04 4.97
N VAL A 58 12.75 -4.23 5.16
CA VAL A 58 13.36 -5.04 4.10
C VAL A 58 12.60 -6.35 3.96
N TYR A 59 12.06 -6.61 2.77
CA TYR A 59 11.48 -7.90 2.41
C TYR A 59 12.55 -8.78 1.79
N ILE A 60 12.61 -10.04 2.21
CA ILE A 60 13.63 -11.03 1.80
C ILE A 60 13.04 -12.20 1.00
N ARG A 61 11.87 -12.00 0.38
CA ARG A 61 11.23 -13.02 -0.47
C ARG A 61 10.49 -12.39 -1.64
N LYS A 62 10.38 -13.17 -2.72
CA LYS A 62 9.46 -12.89 -3.83
C LYS A 62 8.03 -13.24 -3.44
N GLY A 63 7.08 -12.70 -4.20
CA GLY A 63 5.67 -13.07 -4.13
C GLY A 63 4.95 -12.53 -2.90
N VAL A 64 5.47 -11.47 -2.26
CA VAL A 64 4.72 -10.78 -1.20
C VAL A 64 3.62 -9.95 -1.86
N PRO A 65 2.34 -10.20 -1.56
CA PRO A 65 1.23 -9.40 -2.06
C PRO A 65 1.17 -8.05 -1.35
N LEU A 66 1.11 -6.98 -2.14
CA LEU A 66 1.10 -5.60 -1.69
C LEU A 66 -0.08 -4.85 -2.32
N LYS A 67 -0.80 -4.08 -1.50
CA LYS A 67 -1.87 -3.18 -1.95
C LYS A 67 -1.28 -1.81 -2.27
N VAL A 68 -1.44 -1.35 -3.50
CA VAL A 68 -1.03 0.00 -3.94
C VAL A 68 -2.19 0.96 -3.79
N ASP A 69 -1.97 2.13 -3.20
CA ASP A 69 -3.00 3.17 -3.03
C ASP A 69 -2.58 4.57 -3.52
N ALA A 70 -1.30 4.78 -3.83
CA ALA A 70 -0.81 6.00 -4.48
C ALA A 70 0.41 5.74 -5.37
N LYS A 71 0.67 6.69 -6.27
CA LYS A 71 1.86 6.71 -7.12
C LYS A 71 2.55 8.06 -7.10
N TYR A 72 3.86 8.04 -7.28
CA TYR A 72 4.68 9.22 -7.53
C TYR A 72 5.79 8.81 -8.49
N ASP A 73 5.75 9.30 -9.73
CA ASP A 73 6.68 8.91 -10.78
C ASP A 73 6.88 7.36 -10.83
N HIS A 74 8.09 6.87 -10.54
CA HIS A 74 8.44 5.45 -10.56
C HIS A 74 8.17 4.74 -9.23
N TRP A 75 7.58 5.42 -8.26
CA TRP A 75 7.30 4.89 -6.93
C TRP A 75 5.82 4.56 -6.74
N ARG A 76 5.58 3.52 -5.96
CA ARG A 76 4.25 3.10 -5.52
C ARG A 76 4.23 3.13 -4.02
N ARG A 77 3.20 3.76 -3.45
CA ARG A 77 2.91 3.60 -2.04
C ARG A 77 2.17 2.28 -1.87
N VAL A 78 2.75 1.41 -1.07
CA VAL A 78 2.32 0.03 -0.87
C VAL A 78 1.99 -0.20 0.60
N GLU A 79 1.11 -1.16 0.85
CA GLU A 79 0.74 -1.67 2.17
C GLU A 79 0.78 -3.20 2.11
N ASP A 80 1.43 -3.84 3.08
CA ASP A 80 1.42 -5.30 3.23
C ASP A 80 0.23 -5.79 4.09
N VAL A 81 0.15 -7.11 4.27
CA VAL A 81 -0.89 -7.75 5.09
C VAL A 81 -0.88 -7.31 6.55
N SER A 82 0.28 -6.91 7.08
CA SER A 82 0.46 -6.44 8.46
C SER A 82 0.22 -4.94 8.61
N GLY A 83 -0.15 -4.23 7.53
CA GLY A 83 -0.40 -2.79 7.53
C GLY A 83 0.86 -1.93 7.41
N ASN A 84 2.04 -2.52 7.12
CA ASN A 84 3.25 -1.74 6.90
C ASN A 84 3.13 -0.95 5.60
N LYS A 85 3.11 0.38 5.74
CA LYS A 85 2.93 1.30 4.63
C LYS A 85 4.20 2.09 4.31
N GLY A 86 4.47 2.26 3.02
CA GLY A 86 5.64 3.02 2.55
C GLY A 86 5.78 2.98 1.04
N TRP A 87 6.95 3.33 0.53
CA TRP A 87 7.21 3.50 -0.90
C TRP A 87 8.18 2.46 -1.44
N MET A 88 7.83 1.87 -2.58
CA MET A 88 8.69 0.96 -3.33
C MET A 88 8.84 1.42 -4.78
N HIS A 89 10.03 1.22 -5.34
CA HIS A 89 10.30 1.52 -6.74
C HIS A 89 9.64 0.45 -7.65
N LYS A 90 8.96 0.85 -8.71
CA LYS A 90 8.18 -0.05 -9.60
C LYS A 90 8.97 -1.25 -10.14
N ARG A 91 10.30 -1.13 -10.29
CA ARG A 91 11.18 -2.22 -10.78
C ARG A 91 11.22 -3.45 -9.88
N VAL A 92 10.82 -3.35 -8.60
CA VAL A 92 10.74 -4.51 -7.69
C VAL A 92 9.35 -5.11 -7.61
N LEU A 93 8.38 -4.53 -8.32
CA LEU A 93 6.96 -4.90 -8.28
C LEU A 93 6.52 -5.48 -9.63
N THR A 94 5.56 -6.39 -9.59
CA THR A 94 4.91 -6.93 -10.79
C THR A 94 3.40 -7.05 -10.59
N SER A 95 2.65 -6.81 -11.66
CA SER A 95 1.21 -7.13 -11.74
C SER A 95 0.95 -8.39 -12.57
N GLN A 96 2.00 -8.99 -13.16
CA GLN A 96 1.88 -10.19 -14.00
C GLN A 96 1.66 -11.43 -13.14
N THR A 97 2.46 -11.59 -12.09
CA THR A 97 2.31 -12.67 -11.11
C THR A 97 1.44 -12.19 -9.96
N LYS A 98 0.28 -12.79 -9.83
CA LYS A 98 -0.68 -12.52 -8.76
C LYS A 98 -0.43 -13.49 -7.63
N THR A 99 -0.30 -12.97 -6.42
CA THR A 99 0.01 -13.75 -5.23
C THR A 99 -0.93 -13.41 -4.10
N PHE A 100 -1.01 -14.29 -3.13
CA PHE A 100 -1.76 -14.07 -1.90
C PHE A 100 -1.02 -14.61 -0.70
N VAL A 101 -1.49 -14.20 0.48
CA VAL A 101 -1.18 -14.80 1.77
C VAL A 101 -2.48 -15.00 2.54
N THR A 102 -2.70 -16.17 3.11
CA THR A 102 -3.87 -16.44 3.95
C THR A 102 -3.80 -15.60 5.23
N ILE A 103 -4.92 -15.00 5.63
CA ILE A 103 -5.01 -14.17 6.85
C ILE A 103 -5.67 -14.90 8.03
N ARG A 104 -6.22 -16.08 7.73
CA ARG A 104 -6.85 -17.03 8.66
C ARG A 104 -6.95 -18.37 7.94
N GLU A 105 -7.34 -19.42 8.65
CA GLU A 105 -7.59 -20.74 8.05
C GLU A 105 -8.56 -20.61 6.86
N GLY A 106 -8.11 -21.08 5.70
CA GLY A 106 -8.84 -21.04 4.44
C GLY A 106 -9.14 -22.44 3.92
N LYS A 107 -10.16 -22.54 3.06
CA LYS A 107 -10.56 -23.79 2.41
C LYS A 107 -10.42 -23.67 0.90
N ILE A 108 -9.86 -24.71 0.29
CA ILE A 108 -9.77 -24.86 -1.16
C ILE A 108 -10.84 -25.86 -1.59
N TYR A 109 -11.68 -25.45 -2.53
CA TYR A 109 -12.78 -26.25 -3.07
C TYR A 109 -12.56 -26.57 -4.55
N GLU A 110 -13.12 -27.66 -5.04
CA GLU A 110 -13.05 -28.01 -6.47
C GLU A 110 -13.77 -26.99 -7.36
N LYS A 111 -14.91 -26.46 -6.90
CA LYS A 111 -15.72 -25.47 -7.61
C LYS A 111 -15.95 -24.23 -6.72
N PRO A 112 -16.22 -23.05 -7.30
CA PRO A 112 -16.42 -21.80 -6.55
C PRO A 112 -17.83 -21.72 -5.94
N ILE A 113 -18.21 -22.73 -5.15
CA ILE A 113 -19.44 -22.85 -4.39
C ILE A 113 -19.14 -23.58 -3.06
N LEU A 114 -19.79 -23.18 -1.98
CA LEU A 114 -19.46 -23.65 -0.62
C LEU A 114 -19.72 -25.15 -0.39
N ASN A 115 -20.62 -25.75 -1.17
CA ASN A 115 -20.99 -27.17 -1.08
C ASN A 115 -20.23 -28.06 -2.07
N SER A 116 -19.15 -27.57 -2.67
CA SER A 116 -18.27 -28.37 -3.52
C SER A 116 -17.36 -29.26 -2.68
N ILE A 117 -16.67 -30.20 -3.34
CA ILE A 117 -15.66 -31.06 -2.74
C ILE A 117 -14.57 -30.19 -2.10
N LEU A 118 -14.29 -30.43 -0.82
CA LEU A 118 -13.18 -29.82 -0.09
C LEU A 118 -11.89 -30.54 -0.50
N ILE A 119 -10.95 -29.80 -1.11
CA ILE A 119 -9.65 -30.31 -1.54
C ILE A 119 -8.63 -30.21 -0.41
N ALA A 120 -8.58 -29.06 0.26
CA ALA A 120 -7.62 -28.81 1.32
C ALA A 120 -8.12 -27.75 2.31
N GLN A 121 -7.59 -27.84 3.53
CA GLN A 121 -7.58 -26.76 4.52
C GLN A 121 -6.17 -26.20 4.59
N ILE A 122 -6.07 -24.87 4.65
CA ILE A 122 -4.81 -24.13 4.58
C ILE A 122 -4.75 -23.21 5.78
N ASP A 123 -3.68 -23.28 6.57
CA ASP A 123 -3.47 -22.42 7.74
C ASP A 123 -3.32 -20.93 7.36
N SER A 124 -3.27 -20.05 8.37
CA SER A 124 -2.89 -18.66 8.16
C SER A 124 -1.42 -18.52 7.75
N ASP A 125 -1.06 -17.38 7.16
CA ASP A 125 0.30 -17.02 6.76
C ASP A 125 0.92 -17.91 5.67
N VAL A 126 0.09 -18.69 4.98
CA VAL A 126 0.48 -19.51 3.83
C VAL A 126 0.38 -18.68 2.55
N TYR A 127 1.41 -18.76 1.72
CA TYR A 127 1.51 -17.99 0.49
C TYR A 127 1.18 -18.85 -0.73
N GLY A 128 0.62 -18.23 -1.75
CA GLY A 128 0.34 -18.92 -3.01
C GLY A 128 0.18 -17.97 -4.18
N THR A 129 -0.23 -18.54 -5.31
CA THR A 129 -0.49 -17.81 -6.55
C THR A 129 -1.98 -17.78 -6.86
N ILE A 130 -2.39 -16.77 -7.60
CA ILE A 130 -3.76 -16.63 -8.11
C ILE A 130 -3.72 -16.73 -9.63
N GLU A 131 -4.43 -17.72 -10.18
CA GLU A 131 -4.59 -17.83 -11.64
C GLU A 131 -5.67 -16.87 -12.16
N LYS A 132 -6.85 -16.91 -11.52
CA LYS A 132 -8.01 -16.11 -11.94
C LYS A 132 -8.98 -15.88 -10.80
N CYS A 133 -9.72 -14.78 -10.86
CA CYS A 133 -10.75 -14.46 -9.89
C CYS A 133 -12.12 -14.28 -10.55
N LYS A 134 -13.15 -14.75 -9.85
CA LYS A 134 -14.56 -14.35 -10.01
C LYS A 134 -14.88 -13.29 -8.94
N LYS A 135 -16.17 -13.02 -8.70
CA LYS A 135 -16.63 -12.01 -7.73
C LYS A 135 -16.04 -12.23 -6.33
N PHE A 136 -16.32 -13.39 -5.74
CA PHE A 136 -15.92 -13.73 -4.36
C PHE A 136 -14.90 -14.86 -4.27
N TRP A 137 -14.57 -15.49 -5.39
CA TRP A 137 -13.73 -16.69 -5.45
C TRP A 137 -12.53 -16.44 -6.33
N CYS A 138 -11.39 -17.01 -5.96
CA CYS A 138 -10.21 -17.06 -6.82
C CYS A 138 -9.73 -18.51 -6.95
N LYS A 139 -9.30 -18.88 -8.16
CA LYS A 139 -8.59 -20.11 -8.40
C LYS A 139 -7.13 -19.90 -7.97
N VAL A 140 -6.73 -20.66 -6.97
CA VAL A 140 -5.45 -20.52 -6.25
C VAL A 140 -4.64 -21.80 -6.35
N GLU A 141 -3.34 -21.66 -6.21
CA GLU A 141 -2.39 -22.76 -6.05
C GLU A 141 -1.45 -22.46 -4.88
N THR A 142 -1.31 -23.42 -3.96
CA THR A 142 -0.44 -23.32 -2.77
C THR A 142 -0.20 -24.71 -2.18
N GLU A 143 1.00 -24.96 -1.66
CA GLU A 143 1.36 -26.23 -0.99
C GLU A 143 1.00 -27.50 -1.79
N GLY A 144 1.06 -27.45 -3.13
CA GLY A 144 0.68 -28.56 -4.02
C GLY A 144 -0.81 -28.75 -4.24
N PHE A 145 -1.68 -27.95 -3.62
CA PHE A 145 -3.12 -27.95 -3.83
C PHE A 145 -3.54 -26.87 -4.83
N SER A 146 -4.49 -27.20 -5.70
CA SER A 146 -5.11 -26.26 -6.65
C SER A 146 -6.63 -26.34 -6.56
N GLY A 147 -7.29 -25.19 -6.53
CA GLY A 147 -8.75 -25.11 -6.48
C GLY A 147 -9.25 -23.70 -6.23
N TRP A 148 -10.46 -23.55 -5.72
CA TRP A 148 -11.12 -22.27 -5.50
C TRP A 148 -11.18 -21.94 -4.01
N MET A 149 -10.66 -20.77 -3.64
CA MET A 149 -10.73 -20.20 -2.30
C MET A 149 -11.52 -18.89 -2.32
N MET A 150 -12.27 -18.60 -1.27
CA MET A 150 -12.96 -17.30 -1.16
C MET A 150 -11.96 -16.19 -0.81
N LYS A 151 -12.17 -15.00 -1.40
CA LYS A 151 -11.29 -13.83 -1.21
C LYS A 151 -11.17 -13.37 0.24
N GLU A 152 -12.16 -13.65 1.07
CA GLU A 152 -12.15 -13.25 2.49
C GLU A 152 -11.16 -14.02 3.37
N TYR A 153 -10.50 -15.06 2.84
CA TYR A 153 -9.52 -15.86 3.58
C TYR A 153 -8.09 -15.39 3.33
N PHE A 154 -7.85 -14.47 2.38
CA PHE A 154 -6.50 -14.07 2.02
C PHE A 154 -6.38 -12.58 1.67
N TRP A 155 -5.14 -12.11 1.75
CA TRP A 155 -4.70 -10.81 1.25
C TRP A 155 -3.95 -10.99 -0.06
N GLY A 156 -4.43 -10.36 -1.13
CA GLY A 156 -3.91 -10.51 -2.49
C GLY A 156 -5.00 -10.50 -3.54
N ASN A 157 -4.64 -10.47 -4.83
CA ASN A 157 -5.57 -10.62 -5.96
C ASN A 157 -4.87 -11.02 -7.26
#